data_AF-A0A7X7AB51-F1
#
_entry.id   AF-A0A7X7AB51-F1
#
_cell.length_a   1.000
_cell.length_b   1.000
_cell.length_c   1.000
_cell.angle_alpha   90.00
_cell.angle_beta   90.00
_cell.angle_gamma   90.00
#
_symmetry.space_group_name_H-M   'P 1'
#
loop_
_entity.id
_entity.type
_entity.pdbx_description
1 polymer ?
#
loop_
_entity_poly.entity_id
_entity_poly.type
_entity_poly.pdbx_seq_one_letter_code
_entity_poly.pdbx_strand_id
1 'polypeptide(L)'
;DPIIVLEPSSGDIIDDESFAVKWEPVEKADYYSMDTIAYSNPMDKNRGMLRYGITYNFKCENPKDEGFVFKVDKLRSQANVYSYEDDWVPTPATILGGFLPGFDYPIIIKAFDKDGNLVGSSQGQRVYLDQMNSINIKGELSQGEHLILKGEYEKAIEHYKETLAENPEDMEALKYLAKFYTLGWEEGTIDYIKAVDYGEKYYHLNGDSHLLLETISNMNHRDKKLNKKLLEEILDNTPEEDKDFYYYNQLGSYYEGIGEYSEAIRAYEKMDAYMPSNTLLMDLYLGDLGSALERVNNPSLQLYMISRKTLVRSIEALSLGDLETEDYKYFQEILEKELSGELRGEEGKQLFYKLRKMIMNPDIRAILDEFKEIIL
;
A
#
# COMPACT_ATOMS: atom_id res chain seq x y z
N ASP A 1 22.13 10.72 -12.53
CA ASP A 1 22.39 12.18 -12.67
C ASP A 1 21.61 12.98 -11.64
N PRO A 2 22.16 14.11 -11.13
CA PRO A 2 21.41 15.01 -10.25
C PRO A 2 20.25 15.65 -11.02
N ILE A 3 19.08 15.71 -10.41
CA ILE A 3 17.89 16.38 -10.97
C ILE A 3 17.74 17.74 -10.29
N ILE A 4 17.56 18.79 -11.08
CA ILE A 4 17.26 20.13 -10.58
C ILE A 4 15.74 20.28 -10.50
N VAL A 5 15.21 20.48 -9.28
CA VAL A 5 13.79 20.81 -9.06
C VAL A 5 13.63 22.32 -9.23
N LEU A 6 12.73 22.71 -10.13
CA LEU A 6 12.44 24.10 -10.48
C LEU A 6 11.35 24.70 -9.60
N GLU A 7 10.38 23.86 -9.22
CA GLU A 7 9.22 24.18 -8.39
C GLU A 7 8.86 22.90 -7.61
N PRO A 8 8.57 22.99 -6.30
CA PRO A 8 8.59 24.18 -5.44
C PRO A 8 10.02 24.58 -5.02
N SER A 9 10.24 25.81 -4.58
CA SER A 9 11.46 26.21 -3.86
C SER A 9 11.46 25.65 -2.43
N SER A 10 12.60 25.73 -1.74
CA SER A 10 12.70 25.29 -0.34
C SER A 10 11.79 26.12 0.57
N GLY A 11 10.86 25.46 1.26
CA GLY A 11 9.95 26.07 2.23
C GLY A 11 8.78 26.84 1.61
N ASP A 12 8.44 26.56 0.35
CA ASP A 12 7.31 27.22 -0.31
C ASP A 12 6.00 26.91 0.43
N ILE A 13 5.23 27.97 0.71
CA ILE A 13 3.96 27.87 1.40
C ILE A 13 2.85 27.69 0.36
N ILE A 14 2.14 26.57 0.44
CA ILE A 14 1.01 26.23 -0.43
C ILE A 14 -0.28 26.70 0.24
N ASP A 15 -0.90 27.73 -0.35
CA ASP A 15 -2.21 28.30 0.04
C ASP A 15 -3.33 27.94 -0.97
N ASP A 16 -2.95 27.33 -2.09
CA ASP A 16 -3.86 26.95 -3.15
C ASP A 16 -4.40 25.53 -2.96
N GLU A 17 -5.54 25.22 -3.58
CA GLU A 17 -6.14 23.87 -3.59
C GLU A 17 -5.23 22.81 -4.24
N SER A 18 -4.23 23.25 -5.00
CA SER A 18 -3.26 22.39 -5.68
C SER A 18 -1.91 23.07 -5.81
N PHE A 19 -0.84 22.28 -5.95
CA PHE A 19 0.49 22.77 -6.32
C PHE A 19 1.09 21.92 -7.42
N ALA A 20 1.98 22.51 -8.21
CA ALA A 20 2.75 21.78 -9.20
C ALA A 20 4.15 21.48 -8.67
N VAL A 21 4.78 20.47 -9.28
CA VAL A 21 6.16 20.07 -9.02
C VAL A 21 6.83 19.92 -10.38
N LYS A 22 7.86 20.72 -10.63
CA LYS A 22 8.57 20.77 -11.92
C LYS A 22 10.05 20.58 -11.73
N TRP A 23 10.69 19.97 -12.72
CA TRP A 23 12.13 19.67 -12.71
C TRP A 23 12.71 19.73 -14.12
N GLU A 24 14.04 19.80 -14.21
CA GLU A 24 14.73 19.69 -15.49
C GLU A 24 14.68 18.24 -16.02
N PRO A 25 14.30 18.02 -17.30
CA PRO A 25 14.24 16.68 -17.88
C PRO A 25 15.60 15.97 -17.87
N VAL A 26 15.57 14.67 -17.59
CA VAL A 26 16.72 13.76 -17.65
C VAL A 26 16.67 12.97 -18.95
N GLU A 27 17.70 13.09 -19.80
CA GLU A 27 17.74 12.52 -21.15
C GLU A 27 17.44 11.01 -21.21
N LYS A 28 17.88 10.25 -20.19
CA LYS A 28 17.70 8.78 -20.11
C LYS A 28 16.42 8.35 -19.40
N ALA A 29 15.57 9.30 -18.97
CA ALA A 29 14.36 8.97 -18.22
C ALA A 29 13.22 8.59 -19.15
N ASP A 30 12.61 7.45 -18.86
CA ASP A 30 11.33 7.06 -19.44
C ASP A 30 10.15 7.46 -18.55
N TYR A 31 10.36 7.55 -17.25
CA TYR A 31 9.32 7.99 -16.32
C TYR A 31 9.92 8.55 -15.03
N TYR A 32 9.10 9.27 -14.26
CA TYR A 32 9.49 9.87 -12.99
C TYR A 32 8.60 9.40 -11.84
N SER A 33 9.12 9.50 -10.62
CA SER A 33 8.34 9.39 -9.38
C SER A 33 8.68 10.52 -8.43
N MET A 34 7.72 10.86 -7.56
CA MET A 34 7.93 11.79 -6.46
C MET A 34 7.85 11.02 -5.15
N ASP A 35 8.85 11.21 -4.29
CA ASP A 35 8.83 10.79 -2.91
C ASP A 35 8.84 12.02 -1.99
N THR A 36 8.39 11.81 -0.75
CA THR A 36 8.57 12.76 0.34
C THR A 36 9.19 12.09 1.55
N ILE A 37 9.45 12.89 2.57
CA ILE A 37 9.89 12.45 3.88
C ILE A 37 8.88 12.95 4.91
N ALA A 38 8.36 12.04 5.72
CA ALA A 38 7.60 12.38 6.93
C ALA A 38 8.29 11.79 8.16
N TYR A 39 7.93 12.32 9.33
CA TYR A 39 8.36 11.81 10.61
C TYR A 39 7.20 11.06 11.27
N SER A 40 7.51 9.98 11.97
CA SER A 40 6.52 9.23 12.78
C SER A 40 5.77 10.14 13.76
N ASN A 41 6.49 11.09 14.36
CA ASN A 41 5.91 12.24 15.05
C ASN A 41 6.48 13.54 14.44
N PRO A 42 5.67 14.32 13.70
CA PRO A 42 6.10 15.61 13.13
C PRO A 42 6.62 16.63 14.15
N MET A 43 6.18 16.55 15.42
CA MET A 43 6.66 17.41 16.51
C MET A 43 7.99 16.95 17.12
N ASP A 44 8.34 15.67 16.96
CA ASP A 44 9.59 15.09 17.47
C ASP A 44 10.32 14.36 16.34
N LYS A 45 11.11 15.12 15.58
CA LYS A 45 11.88 14.65 14.42
C LYS A 45 12.93 13.57 14.76
N ASN A 46 13.13 13.24 16.04
CA ASN A 46 14.06 12.19 16.47
C ASN A 46 13.42 10.78 16.48
N ARG A 47 12.09 10.66 16.37
CA ARG A 47 11.37 9.37 16.49
C ARG A 47 11.30 8.51 15.22
N GLY A 48 12.15 8.80 14.23
CA GLY A 48 12.22 8.04 13.00
C GLY A 48 11.68 8.79 11.80
N MET A 49 12.40 8.65 10.70
CA MET A 49 12.13 9.31 9.43
C MET A 49 11.68 8.26 8.42
N LEU A 50 10.53 8.48 7.80
CA LEU A 50 9.96 7.60 6.80
C LEU A 50 9.98 8.29 5.45
N ARG A 51 10.49 7.57 4.45
CA ARG A 51 10.41 7.96 3.05
C ARG A 51 9.33 7.13 2.39
N TYR A 52 8.43 7.79 1.66
CA TYR A 52 7.40 7.09 0.90
C TYR A 52 7.12 7.81 -0.43
N GLY A 53 6.73 7.02 -1.42
CA GLY A 53 6.39 7.49 -2.76
C GLY A 53 4.96 8.04 -2.82
N ILE A 54 4.77 9.13 -3.54
CA ILE A 54 3.49 9.81 -3.70
C ILE A 54 2.86 9.42 -5.03
N THR A 55 3.61 9.49 -6.13
CA THR A 55 3.06 9.30 -7.49
C THR A 55 2.38 7.94 -7.73
N TYR A 56 2.82 6.89 -7.03
CA TYR A 56 2.19 5.55 -7.11
C TYR A 56 0.76 5.53 -6.54
N ASN A 57 0.46 6.42 -5.59
CA ASN A 57 -0.83 6.47 -4.91
C ASN A 57 -1.86 7.36 -5.63
N PHE A 58 -1.43 8.23 -6.56
CA PHE A 58 -2.30 9.28 -7.13
C PHE A 58 -2.56 9.17 -8.64
N LYS A 59 -2.11 8.09 -9.30
CA LYS A 59 -2.22 7.91 -10.77
C LYS A 59 -1.82 9.18 -11.52
N CYS A 60 -0.73 9.83 -11.10
CA CYS A 60 -0.22 11.00 -11.80
C CYS A 60 0.19 10.56 -13.21
N GLU A 61 -0.51 11.03 -14.24
CA GLU A 61 -0.10 10.83 -15.62
C GLU A 61 1.34 11.30 -15.74
N ASN A 62 2.23 10.42 -16.19
CA ASN A 62 3.67 10.59 -16.12
C ASN A 62 4.11 11.48 -17.28
N PRO A 63 4.19 12.81 -17.13
CA PRO A 63 4.45 13.64 -18.28
C PRO A 63 5.96 13.74 -18.33
N LYS A 64 6.57 13.11 -19.34
CA LYS A 64 8.01 13.28 -19.60
C LYS A 64 8.43 14.76 -19.57
N ASP A 65 7.49 15.69 -19.80
CA ASP A 65 7.76 17.11 -20.03
C ASP A 65 6.93 18.14 -19.21
N GLU A 66 5.93 17.77 -18.38
CA GLU A 66 4.99 18.76 -17.77
C GLU A 66 5.02 18.87 -16.24
N GLY A 67 5.73 17.97 -15.53
CA GLY A 67 5.74 17.93 -14.06
C GLY A 67 4.49 17.30 -13.44
N PHE A 68 4.42 17.24 -12.11
CA PHE A 68 3.25 16.72 -11.40
C PHE A 68 2.36 17.86 -10.91
N VAL A 69 1.04 17.63 -10.85
CA VAL A 69 0.09 18.53 -10.17
C VAL A 69 -0.66 17.71 -9.13
N PHE A 70 -0.62 18.17 -7.87
CA PHE A 70 -1.27 17.50 -6.76
C PHE A 70 -2.35 18.38 -6.16
N LYS A 71 -3.52 17.79 -5.89
CA LYS A 71 -4.56 18.41 -5.07
C LYS A 71 -4.23 18.22 -3.60
N VAL A 72 -4.22 19.29 -2.82
CA VAL A 72 -3.81 19.28 -1.40
C VAL A 72 -4.72 18.37 -0.57
N ASP A 73 -6.04 18.44 -0.77
CA ASP A 73 -6.98 17.63 0.00
C ASP A 73 -6.80 16.12 -0.25
N LYS A 74 -6.56 15.73 -1.52
CA LYS A 74 -6.27 14.34 -1.87
C LYS A 74 -4.94 13.88 -1.26
N LEU A 75 -3.91 14.72 -1.28
CA LEU A 75 -2.63 14.41 -0.63
C LEU A 75 -2.83 14.15 0.86
N ARG A 76 -3.60 15.01 1.55
CA ARG A 76 -3.87 14.85 2.99
C ARG A 76 -4.72 13.61 3.31
N SER A 77 -5.63 13.20 2.42
CA SER A 77 -6.46 12.01 2.67
C SER A 77 -5.77 10.69 2.34
N GLN A 78 -4.86 10.66 1.35
CA GLN A 78 -4.30 9.40 0.80
C GLN A 78 -2.78 9.21 1.02
N ALA A 79 -2.05 10.24 1.48
CA ALA A 79 -0.63 10.11 1.83
C ALA A 79 -0.47 9.44 3.20
N ASN A 80 -0.65 8.12 3.25
CA ASN A 80 -0.54 7.37 4.49
C ASN A 80 0.92 7.13 4.89
N VAL A 81 1.19 7.28 6.18
CA VAL A 81 2.51 7.08 6.79
C VAL A 81 2.37 5.99 7.85
N TYR A 82 2.57 4.73 7.47
CA TYR A 82 2.42 3.62 8.42
C TYR A 82 3.67 3.46 9.27
N SER A 83 3.61 3.94 10.52
CA SER A 83 4.54 3.56 11.59
C SER A 83 3.83 3.20 12.89
N TYR A 84 4.45 2.30 13.64
CA TYR A 84 3.95 1.85 14.93
C TYR A 84 5.05 2.00 15.97
N GLU A 85 4.67 2.39 17.19
CA GLU A 85 5.52 2.29 18.37
C GLU A 85 5.52 0.83 18.88
N ASP A 86 6.13 0.61 20.04
CA ASP A 86 6.06 -0.69 20.71
C ASP A 86 4.59 -1.12 20.91
N ASP A 87 4.34 -2.43 20.95
CA ASP A 87 3.01 -3.03 21.08
C ASP A 87 2.00 -2.68 19.96
N TRP A 88 2.51 -2.35 18.76
CA TRP A 88 1.69 -2.04 17.57
C TRP A 88 0.75 -0.84 17.74
N VAL A 89 1.10 0.10 18.63
CA VAL A 89 0.38 1.37 18.76
C VAL A 89 0.72 2.27 17.57
N PRO A 90 -0.26 2.77 16.80
CA PRO A 90 0.04 3.64 15.68
C PRO A 90 0.67 4.95 16.14
N THR A 91 1.67 5.42 15.41
CA THR A 91 2.26 6.75 15.65
C THR A 91 1.31 7.87 15.20
N PRO A 92 1.50 9.13 15.66
CA PRO A 92 0.64 10.23 15.25
C PRO A 92 0.55 10.40 13.73
N ALA A 93 1.65 10.21 13.00
CA ALA A 93 1.66 10.29 11.54
C ALA A 93 0.81 9.20 10.86
N THR A 94 0.62 8.04 11.50
CA THR A 94 -0.23 6.95 10.98
C THR A 94 -1.70 7.33 11.01
N ILE A 95 -2.14 8.03 12.06
CA ILE A 95 -3.51 8.52 12.16
C ILE A 95 -3.70 9.79 11.32
N LEU A 96 -2.77 10.74 11.40
CA LEU A 96 -2.88 12.06 10.76
C LEU A 96 -2.59 12.04 9.25
N GLY A 97 -1.76 11.11 8.79
CA GLY A 97 -1.22 11.10 7.44
C GLY A 97 -0.09 12.12 7.22
N GLY A 98 0.27 12.30 5.95
CA GLY A 98 1.23 13.30 5.48
C GLY A 98 0.62 14.68 5.23
N PHE A 99 1.48 15.65 4.88
CA PHE A 99 1.09 16.99 4.43
C PHE A 99 0.25 17.80 5.43
N LEU A 100 0.60 17.73 6.72
CA LEU A 100 -0.05 18.48 7.78
C LEU A 100 0.29 19.98 7.70
N PRO A 101 -0.69 20.86 8.02
CA PRO A 101 -0.45 22.29 8.06
C PRO A 101 0.71 22.68 8.99
N GLY A 102 1.56 23.60 8.52
CA GLY A 102 2.67 24.14 9.29
C GLY A 102 3.92 23.25 9.37
N PHE A 103 3.94 22.10 8.69
CA PHE A 103 5.14 21.24 8.59
C PHE A 103 5.74 21.26 7.19
N ASP A 104 7.08 21.15 7.14
CA ASP A 104 7.82 21.07 5.89
C ASP A 104 7.94 19.63 5.40
N TYR A 105 7.57 19.42 4.14
CA TYR A 105 7.64 18.14 3.44
C TYR A 105 8.63 18.25 2.27
N PRO A 106 9.82 17.63 2.38
CA PRO A 106 10.79 17.61 1.30
C PRO A 106 10.22 16.92 0.04
N ILE A 107 10.60 17.42 -1.12
CA ILE A 107 10.22 16.88 -2.42
C ILE A 107 11.43 16.20 -3.06
N ILE A 108 11.28 14.93 -3.42
CA ILE A 108 12.33 14.14 -4.04
C ILE A 108 11.83 13.60 -5.37
N ILE A 109 12.44 14.05 -6.47
CA ILE A 109 12.18 13.52 -7.80
C ILE A 109 13.17 12.41 -8.11
N LYS A 110 12.66 11.29 -8.59
CA LYS A 110 13.45 10.19 -9.13
C LYS A 110 13.12 10.00 -10.61
N ALA A 111 14.13 9.74 -11.41
CA ALA A 111 14.00 9.39 -12.82
C ALA A 111 14.40 7.94 -13.05
N PHE A 112 13.60 7.23 -13.83
CA PHE A 112 13.80 5.82 -14.16
C PHE A 112 13.80 5.60 -15.68
N ASP A 113 14.60 4.63 -16.14
CA ASP A 113 14.50 4.14 -17.52
C ASP A 113 13.33 3.14 -17.68
N LYS A 114 13.03 2.73 -18.90
CA LYS A 114 11.96 1.76 -19.23
C LYS A 114 12.07 0.41 -18.51
N ASP A 115 13.27 0.06 -18.04
CA ASP A 115 13.56 -1.20 -17.36
C ASP A 115 13.46 -1.02 -15.83
N GLY A 116 13.10 0.18 -15.35
CA GLY A 116 12.91 0.52 -13.95
C GLY A 116 14.19 0.87 -13.20
N ASN A 117 15.31 1.04 -13.91
CA ASN A 117 16.58 1.42 -13.27
C ASN A 117 16.58 2.91 -12.95
N LEU A 118 17.06 3.26 -11.75
CA LEU A 118 17.22 4.66 -11.35
C LEU A 118 18.33 5.34 -12.17
N VAL A 119 17.96 6.29 -13.03
CA VAL A 119 18.88 7.06 -13.88
C VAL A 119 19.14 8.48 -13.37
N GLY A 120 18.28 8.99 -12.48
CA GLY A 120 18.46 10.30 -11.86
C GLY A 120 17.71 10.49 -10.55
N SER A 121 18.17 11.44 -9.74
CA SER A 121 17.55 11.80 -8.46
C SER A 121 17.84 13.26 -8.09
N SER A 122 16.85 13.98 -7.57
CA SER A 122 17.06 15.32 -6.99
C SER A 122 17.71 15.26 -5.62
N GLN A 123 17.64 14.11 -4.96
CA GLN A 123 18.37 13.84 -3.73
C GLN A 123 19.84 13.54 -4.06
N GLY A 124 20.74 14.36 -3.53
CA GLY A 124 22.18 14.13 -3.59
C GLY A 124 22.66 13.00 -2.66
N GLN A 125 23.93 12.59 -2.82
CA GLN A 125 24.53 11.53 -1.98
C GLN A 125 24.63 11.91 -0.49
N ARG A 126 24.65 13.21 -0.17
CA ARG A 126 24.49 13.74 1.19
C ARG A 126 23.15 14.47 1.26
N VAL A 127 22.35 14.12 2.26
CA VAL A 127 21.00 14.64 2.44
C VAL A 127 21.04 15.69 3.53
N TYR A 128 20.83 16.94 3.15
CA TYR A 128 20.60 18.05 4.08
C TYR A 128 19.14 18.46 3.91
N LEU A 129 18.25 17.95 4.78
CA LEU A 129 16.79 18.10 4.64
C LEU A 129 16.36 19.58 4.58
N ASP A 130 17.09 20.44 5.27
CA ASP A 130 16.93 21.90 5.32
C ASP A 130 17.32 22.61 4.01
N GLN A 131 18.01 21.90 3.10
CA GLN A 131 18.43 22.43 1.79
C GLN A 131 17.65 21.84 0.63
N MET A 132 16.68 20.96 0.92
CA MET A 132 15.86 20.33 -0.11
C MET A 132 14.70 21.25 -0.47
N ASN A 133 14.34 21.26 -1.76
CA ASN A 133 13.04 21.77 -2.18
C ASN A 133 11.94 21.09 -1.35
N SER A 134 11.04 21.88 -0.79
CA SER A 134 10.07 21.41 0.19
C SER A 134 8.83 22.27 0.15
N ILE A 135 7.71 21.70 0.56
CA ILE A 135 6.45 22.44 0.69
C ILE A 135 6.00 22.48 2.13
N ASN A 136 5.29 23.56 2.46
CA ASN A 136 4.56 23.72 3.70
C ASN A 136 3.09 23.99 3.36
N ILE A 137 2.19 23.15 3.84
CA ILE A 137 0.75 23.41 3.63
C ILE A 137 0.32 24.51 4.59
N LYS A 138 -0.27 25.58 4.06
CA LYS A 138 -0.77 26.68 4.88
C LYS A 138 -1.98 26.22 5.68
N GLY A 139 -2.05 26.64 6.94
CA GLY A 139 -3.19 26.40 7.82
C GLY A 139 -2.75 26.22 9.27
N GLU A 140 -3.71 25.90 10.11
CA GLU A 140 -3.49 25.52 11.50
C GLU A 140 -4.08 24.13 11.74
N LEU A 141 -3.53 23.41 12.69
CA LEU A 141 -4.08 22.13 13.11
C LEU A 141 -5.33 22.36 13.96
N SER A 142 -6.28 21.44 13.84
CA SER A 142 -7.43 21.43 14.73
C SER A 142 -7.02 21.05 16.17
N GLN A 143 -7.95 21.26 17.12
CA GLN A 143 -7.77 20.77 18.48
C GLN A 143 -7.57 19.24 18.52
N GLY A 144 -8.35 18.49 17.76
CA GLY A 144 -8.23 17.04 17.68
C GLY A 144 -6.89 16.60 17.09
N GLU A 145 -6.42 17.25 16.02
CA GLU A 145 -5.11 16.96 15.42
C GLU A 145 -3.96 17.26 16.40
N HIS A 146 -4.08 18.34 17.19
CA HIS A 146 -3.13 18.63 18.26
C HIS A 146 -3.11 17.58 19.38
N LEU A 147 -4.27 16.99 19.73
CA LEU A 147 -4.33 15.89 20.69
C LEU A 147 -3.64 14.64 20.12
N ILE A 148 -3.87 14.32 18.84
CA ILE A 148 -3.21 13.20 18.17
C ILE A 148 -1.69 13.38 18.14
N LEU A 149 -1.18 14.57 17.81
CA LEU A 149 0.27 14.85 17.80
C LEU A 149 0.95 14.66 19.16
N LYS A 150 0.21 14.87 20.25
CA LYS A 150 0.68 14.64 21.62
C LYS A 150 0.58 13.18 22.06
N GLY A 151 0.00 12.31 21.24
CA GLY A 151 -0.31 10.92 21.60
C GLY A 151 -1.49 10.79 22.57
N GLU A 152 -2.31 11.83 22.73
CA GLU A 152 -3.48 11.82 23.63
C GLU A 152 -4.71 11.26 22.90
N TYR A 153 -4.62 10.00 22.43
CA TYR A 153 -5.58 9.40 21.50
C TYR A 153 -6.99 9.26 22.07
N GLU A 154 -7.15 8.86 23.33
CA GLU A 154 -8.47 8.75 23.95
C GLU A 154 -9.17 10.10 24.01
N LYS A 155 -8.43 11.17 24.31
CA LYS A 155 -8.98 12.53 24.33
C LYS A 155 -9.32 13.02 22.93
N ALA A 156 -8.52 12.69 21.92
CA ALA A 156 -8.83 13.00 20.54
C ALA A 156 -10.14 12.30 20.10
N ILE A 157 -10.31 11.02 20.45
CA ILE A 157 -11.51 10.24 20.16
C ILE A 157 -12.74 10.82 20.88
N GLU A 158 -12.62 11.18 22.16
CA GLU A 158 -13.70 11.85 22.91
C GLU A 158 -14.08 13.17 22.25
N HIS A 159 -13.09 14.01 21.93
CA HIS A 159 -13.30 15.28 21.24
C HIS A 159 -14.05 15.12 19.91
N TYR A 160 -13.67 14.14 19.08
CA TYR A 160 -14.35 13.90 17.80
C TYR A 160 -15.76 13.32 17.98
N LYS A 161 -16.00 12.50 19.00
CA LYS A 161 -17.36 12.03 19.31
C LYS A 161 -18.27 13.16 19.77
N GLU A 162 -17.78 14.06 20.61
CA GLU A 162 -18.51 15.27 21.02
C GLU A 162 -18.79 16.17 19.83
N THR A 163 -17.80 16.35 18.95
CA THR A 163 -17.94 17.11 17.70
C THR A 163 -19.06 16.54 16.83
N LEU A 164 -19.13 15.21 16.65
CA LEU A 164 -20.22 14.57 15.90
C LEU A 164 -21.58 14.62 16.61
N ALA A 165 -21.61 14.73 17.93
CA ALA A 165 -22.86 14.90 18.66
C ALA A 165 -23.48 16.28 18.40
N GLU A 166 -22.65 17.31 18.15
CA GLU A 166 -23.09 18.66 17.80
C GLU A 166 -23.31 18.83 16.28
N ASN A 167 -22.41 18.27 15.47
CA ASN A 167 -22.46 18.30 14.01
C ASN A 167 -22.21 16.89 13.43
N PRO A 168 -23.26 16.12 13.14
CA PRO A 168 -23.13 14.75 12.60
C PRO A 168 -22.43 14.65 11.24
N GLU A 169 -22.30 15.76 10.51
CA GLU A 169 -21.65 15.83 9.19
C GLU A 169 -20.23 16.43 9.26
N ASP A 170 -19.64 16.50 10.46
CA ASP A 170 -18.27 16.99 10.61
C ASP A 170 -17.26 16.02 9.96
N MET A 171 -16.73 16.44 8.81
CA MET A 171 -15.85 15.64 7.96
C MET A 171 -14.55 15.24 8.65
N GLU A 172 -14.00 16.12 9.49
CA GLU A 172 -12.74 15.84 10.18
C GLU A 172 -12.96 14.76 11.24
N ALA A 173 -14.03 14.90 12.04
CA ALA A 173 -14.38 13.94 13.07
C ALA A 173 -14.73 12.56 12.49
N LEU A 174 -15.51 12.51 11.40
CA LEU A 174 -15.81 11.27 10.68
C LEU A 174 -14.51 10.59 10.21
N LYS A 175 -13.62 11.36 9.56
CA LYS A 175 -12.34 10.85 9.03
C LYS A 175 -11.49 10.23 10.13
N TYR A 176 -11.22 10.97 11.21
CA TYR A 176 -10.29 10.48 12.24
C TYR A 176 -10.89 9.39 13.10
N LEU A 177 -12.20 9.38 13.37
CA LEU A 177 -12.84 8.25 14.05
C LEU A 177 -12.78 6.98 13.21
N ALA A 178 -13.03 7.06 11.90
CA ALA A 178 -12.88 5.91 11.01
C ALA A 178 -11.42 5.38 11.02
N LYS A 179 -10.42 6.26 10.98
CA LYS A 179 -9.00 5.87 11.08
C LYS A 179 -8.66 5.22 12.43
N PHE A 180 -9.09 5.82 13.54
CA PHE A 180 -8.89 5.24 14.87
C PHE A 180 -9.51 3.85 15.01
N TYR A 181 -10.73 3.65 14.51
CA TYR A 181 -11.38 2.34 14.57
C TYR A 181 -10.84 1.33 13.56
N THR A 182 -10.21 1.78 12.47
CA THR A 182 -9.50 0.93 11.51
C THR A 182 -8.18 0.42 12.09
N LEU A 183 -7.39 1.32 12.67
CA LEU A 183 -6.01 1.06 13.08
C LEU A 183 -5.88 0.65 14.54
N GLY A 184 -6.88 0.98 15.36
CA GLY A 184 -6.79 0.94 16.82
C GLY A 184 -5.92 2.08 17.36
N TRP A 185 -5.83 2.16 18.67
CA TRP A 185 -4.89 3.02 19.40
C TRP A 185 -4.19 2.28 20.54
N GLU A 186 -4.61 1.06 20.82
CA GLU A 186 -4.01 0.06 21.71
C GLU A 186 -4.54 -1.34 21.35
N GLU A 187 -3.98 -2.39 21.95
CA GLU A 187 -4.44 -3.76 21.71
C GLU A 187 -5.96 -3.93 21.97
N GLY A 188 -6.67 -4.47 20.98
CA GLY A 188 -8.10 -4.78 21.10
C GLY A 188 -9.06 -3.62 20.85
N THR A 189 -8.58 -2.46 20.37
CA THR A 189 -9.44 -1.29 20.09
C THR A 189 -9.91 -1.17 18.63
N ILE A 190 -9.40 -2.01 17.74
CA ILE A 190 -9.89 -2.12 16.36
C ILE A 190 -11.36 -2.53 16.35
N ASP A 191 -12.18 -1.78 15.61
CA ASP A 191 -13.60 -2.03 15.43
C ASP A 191 -13.99 -1.68 13.99
N TYR A 192 -13.83 -2.65 13.09
CA TYR A 192 -14.08 -2.45 11.66
C TYR A 192 -15.53 -2.06 11.35
N ILE A 193 -16.50 -2.44 12.18
CA ILE A 193 -17.91 -2.07 11.97
C ILE A 193 -18.07 -0.56 12.19
N LYS A 194 -17.51 -0.02 13.28
CA LYS A 194 -17.50 1.43 13.50
C LYS A 194 -16.66 2.16 12.45
N ALA A 195 -15.52 1.60 12.06
CA ALA A 195 -14.68 2.18 11.02
C ALA A 195 -15.46 2.38 9.71
N VAL A 196 -16.19 1.35 9.28
CA VAL A 196 -17.03 1.42 8.09
C VAL A 196 -18.20 2.38 8.29
N ASP A 197 -18.90 2.38 9.42
CA ASP A 197 -20.01 3.33 9.68
C ASP A 197 -19.57 4.80 9.58
N TYR A 198 -18.42 5.16 10.14
CA TYR A 198 -17.87 6.50 10.00
C TYR A 198 -17.34 6.77 8.59
N GLY A 199 -16.71 5.78 7.95
CA GLY A 199 -16.19 5.87 6.58
C GLY A 199 -17.29 6.04 5.54
N GLU A 200 -18.44 5.37 5.68
CA GLU A 200 -19.59 5.50 4.78
C GLU A 200 -20.20 6.89 4.87
N LYS A 201 -20.36 7.42 6.09
CA LYS A 201 -20.82 8.80 6.31
C LYS A 201 -19.86 9.81 5.66
N TYR A 202 -18.56 9.61 5.83
CA TYR A 202 -17.54 10.45 5.19
C TYR A 202 -17.65 10.39 3.66
N TYR A 203 -17.71 9.19 3.09
CA TYR A 203 -17.86 8.96 1.66
C TYR A 203 -19.15 9.60 1.10
N HIS A 204 -20.28 9.50 1.81
CA HIS A 204 -21.53 10.12 1.35
C HIS A 204 -21.46 11.65 1.24
N LEU A 205 -20.58 12.29 2.00
CA LEU A 205 -20.43 13.75 2.02
C LEU A 205 -19.44 14.28 0.98
N ASN A 206 -18.43 13.49 0.57
CA ASN A 206 -17.39 13.96 -0.35
C ASN A 206 -17.08 13.06 -1.56
N GLY A 207 -17.65 11.85 -1.63
CA GLY A 207 -17.36 10.86 -2.67
C GLY A 207 -15.97 10.22 -2.58
N ASP A 208 -15.25 10.33 -1.47
CA ASP A 208 -13.91 9.74 -1.30
C ASP A 208 -13.99 8.35 -0.64
N SER A 209 -13.92 7.31 -1.47
CA SER A 209 -13.96 5.90 -1.02
C SER A 209 -12.63 5.41 -0.42
N HIS A 210 -11.56 6.22 -0.46
CA HIS A 210 -10.21 5.80 -0.03
C HIS A 210 -10.18 5.32 1.42
N LEU A 211 -10.93 5.97 2.31
CA LEU A 211 -10.98 5.61 3.72
C LEU A 211 -11.64 4.25 3.96
N LEU A 212 -12.70 3.93 3.22
CA LEU A 212 -13.35 2.62 3.27
C LEU A 212 -12.43 1.53 2.73
N LEU A 213 -11.76 1.81 1.62
CA LEU A 213 -10.78 0.90 1.00
C LEU A 213 -9.54 0.70 1.90
N GLU A 214 -9.10 1.74 2.62
CA GLU A 214 -8.09 1.63 3.67
C GLU A 214 -8.54 0.71 4.80
N THR A 215 -9.80 0.78 5.23
CA THR A 215 -10.34 -0.17 6.22
C THR A 215 -10.24 -1.60 5.72
N ILE A 216 -10.56 -1.89 4.46
CA ILE A 216 -10.38 -3.23 3.85
C ILE A 216 -8.90 -3.64 3.86
N SER A 217 -8.00 -2.72 3.50
CA SER A 217 -6.55 -2.96 3.43
C SER A 217 -5.94 -3.38 4.76
N ASN A 218 -6.49 -2.90 5.88
CA ASN A 218 -6.00 -3.19 7.23
C ASN A 218 -6.56 -4.48 7.82
N MET A 219 -7.57 -5.09 7.20
CA MET A 219 -8.11 -6.38 7.65
C MET A 219 -7.19 -7.54 7.26
N ASN A 220 -6.84 -8.39 8.22
CA ASN A 220 -6.23 -9.68 7.93
C ASN A 220 -7.24 -10.66 7.27
N HIS A 221 -6.77 -11.81 6.81
CA HIS A 221 -7.62 -12.83 6.16
C HIS A 221 -8.81 -13.27 7.02
N ARG A 222 -8.62 -13.39 8.35
CA ARG A 222 -9.70 -13.78 9.28
C ARG A 222 -10.76 -12.68 9.34
N ASP A 223 -10.36 -11.43 9.50
CA ASP A 223 -11.28 -10.30 9.62
C ASP A 223 -12.04 -10.04 8.31
N LYS A 224 -11.38 -10.22 7.15
CA LYS A 224 -12.04 -10.19 5.83
C LYS A 224 -13.13 -11.25 5.71
N LYS A 225 -12.84 -12.48 6.15
CA LYS A 225 -13.82 -13.59 6.17
C LYS A 225 -14.99 -13.30 7.12
N LEU A 226 -14.71 -12.77 8.32
CA LEU A 226 -15.73 -12.45 9.32
C LEU A 226 -16.66 -11.31 8.86
N ASN A 227 -16.11 -10.33 8.13
CA ASN A 227 -16.85 -9.15 7.65
C ASN A 227 -17.26 -9.25 6.18
N LYS A 228 -17.27 -10.47 5.60
CA LYS A 228 -17.47 -10.71 4.15
C LYS A 228 -18.56 -9.83 3.53
N LYS A 229 -19.78 -9.86 4.10
CA LYS A 229 -20.94 -9.14 3.59
C LYS A 229 -20.76 -7.62 3.62
N LEU A 230 -20.17 -7.10 4.70
CA LEU A 230 -19.89 -5.67 4.85
C LEU A 230 -18.92 -5.19 3.76
N LEU A 231 -17.88 -5.98 3.50
CA LEU A 231 -16.87 -5.63 2.49
C LEU A 231 -17.40 -5.74 1.06
N GLU A 232 -18.23 -6.75 0.77
CA GLU A 232 -18.91 -6.87 -0.54
C GLU A 232 -19.78 -5.64 -0.80
N GLU A 233 -20.52 -5.15 0.19
CA GLU A 233 -21.35 -3.95 0.06
C GLU A 233 -20.53 -2.70 -0.27
N ILE A 234 -19.38 -2.50 0.38
CA ILE A 234 -18.46 -1.39 0.07
C ILE A 234 -17.94 -1.51 -1.37
N LEU A 235 -17.43 -2.68 -1.73
CA LEU A 235 -16.77 -2.92 -3.02
C LEU A 235 -17.75 -2.83 -4.20
N ASP A 236 -18.98 -3.34 -4.04
CA ASP A 236 -20.02 -3.33 -5.06
C ASP A 236 -20.63 -1.94 -5.27
N ASN A 237 -20.75 -1.15 -4.20
CA ASN A 237 -21.30 0.22 -4.25
C ASN A 237 -20.26 1.29 -4.60
N THR A 238 -18.98 0.93 -4.74
CA THR A 238 -17.95 1.87 -5.19
C THR A 238 -18.24 2.29 -6.65
N PRO A 239 -18.42 3.60 -6.94
CA PRO A 239 -18.72 4.09 -8.28
C PRO A 239 -17.62 3.73 -9.28
N GLU A 240 -17.98 3.53 -10.53
CA GLU A 240 -17.03 3.16 -11.59
C GLU A 240 -15.90 4.19 -11.76
N GLU A 241 -16.19 5.47 -11.51
CA GLU A 241 -15.21 6.56 -11.56
C GLU A 241 -14.16 6.50 -10.44
N ASP A 242 -14.47 5.82 -9.34
CA ASP A 242 -13.57 5.62 -8.19
C ASP A 242 -12.83 4.28 -8.24
N LYS A 243 -13.12 3.43 -9.23
CA LYS A 243 -12.43 2.13 -9.43
C LYS A 243 -11.07 2.33 -10.10
N ASP A 244 -10.15 2.88 -9.33
CA ASP A 244 -8.77 3.09 -9.74
C ASP A 244 -7.85 1.91 -9.40
N PHE A 245 -6.55 2.13 -9.54
CA PHE A 245 -5.52 1.15 -9.19
C PHE A 245 -5.63 0.69 -7.72
N TYR A 246 -5.90 1.61 -6.80
CA TYR A 246 -6.00 1.29 -5.38
C TYR A 246 -7.23 0.45 -5.10
N TYR A 247 -8.38 0.78 -5.70
CA TYR A 247 -9.58 -0.06 -5.63
C TYR A 247 -9.31 -1.50 -6.08
N TYR A 248 -8.73 -1.69 -7.27
CA TYR A 248 -8.46 -3.05 -7.78
C TYR A 248 -7.44 -3.81 -6.94
N ASN A 249 -6.47 -3.11 -6.34
CA ASN A 249 -5.56 -3.71 -5.36
C ASN A 249 -6.32 -4.21 -4.13
N GLN A 250 -7.23 -3.41 -3.58
CA GLN A 250 -8.02 -3.80 -2.41
C GLN A 250 -9.03 -4.90 -2.73
N LEU A 251 -9.65 -4.88 -3.92
CA LEU A 251 -10.53 -5.94 -4.40
C LEU A 251 -9.78 -7.27 -4.53
N GLY A 252 -8.58 -7.25 -5.14
CA GLY A 252 -7.72 -8.44 -5.23
C GLY A 252 -7.31 -8.96 -3.86
N SER A 253 -6.87 -8.06 -2.97
CA SER A 253 -6.49 -8.40 -1.60
C SER A 253 -7.66 -8.93 -0.77
N TYR A 254 -8.88 -8.46 -1.03
CA TYR A 254 -10.09 -8.98 -0.41
C TYR A 254 -10.36 -10.42 -0.84
N TYR A 255 -10.40 -10.68 -2.15
CA TYR A 255 -10.64 -12.02 -2.68
C TYR A 255 -9.55 -13.03 -2.28
N GLU A 256 -8.29 -12.61 -2.30
CA GLU A 256 -7.16 -13.36 -1.74
C GLU A 256 -7.39 -13.65 -0.25
N GLY A 257 -7.80 -12.61 0.49
CA GLY A 257 -8.26 -12.65 1.87
C GLY A 257 -9.18 -13.82 2.20
N ILE A 258 -10.20 -13.99 1.37
CA ILE A 258 -11.26 -14.98 1.57
C ILE A 258 -11.01 -16.32 0.86
N GLY A 259 -9.95 -16.43 0.06
CA GLY A 259 -9.55 -17.66 -0.66
C GLY A 259 -10.16 -17.82 -2.05
N GLU A 260 -10.79 -16.76 -2.60
CA GLU A 260 -11.39 -16.76 -3.93
C GLU A 260 -10.34 -16.36 -4.98
N TYR A 261 -9.32 -17.21 -5.16
CA TYR A 261 -8.09 -16.83 -5.88
C TYR A 261 -8.31 -16.46 -7.36
N SER A 262 -9.27 -17.08 -8.05
CA SER A 262 -9.58 -16.72 -9.44
C SER A 262 -10.12 -15.30 -9.56
N GLU A 263 -10.95 -14.84 -8.61
CA GLU A 263 -11.46 -13.47 -8.59
C GLU A 263 -10.38 -12.48 -8.14
N ALA A 264 -9.49 -12.89 -7.22
CA ALA A 264 -8.33 -12.11 -6.83
C ALA A 264 -7.42 -11.82 -8.04
N ILE A 265 -7.10 -12.85 -8.83
CA ILE A 265 -6.33 -12.72 -10.07
C ILE A 265 -6.99 -11.72 -11.03
N ARG A 266 -8.30 -11.85 -11.29
CA ARG A 266 -9.02 -10.95 -12.20
C ARG A 266 -8.99 -9.50 -11.73
N ALA A 267 -9.08 -9.26 -10.43
CA ALA A 267 -8.97 -7.91 -9.87
C ALA A 267 -7.55 -7.35 -10.07
N TYR A 268 -6.51 -8.13 -9.76
CA TYR A 268 -5.13 -7.71 -9.96
C TYR A 268 -4.78 -7.50 -11.45
N GLU A 269 -5.41 -8.22 -12.37
CA GLU A 269 -5.25 -8.02 -13.82
C GLU A 269 -5.78 -6.68 -14.32
N LYS A 270 -6.62 -5.98 -13.53
CA LYS A 270 -7.07 -4.62 -13.84
C LYS A 270 -6.04 -3.55 -13.49
N MET A 271 -4.93 -3.91 -12.86
CA MET A 271 -3.96 -2.95 -12.32
C MET A 271 -2.86 -2.51 -13.30
N ASP A 272 -2.83 -2.99 -14.55
CA ASP A 272 -1.91 -2.70 -15.68
C ASP A 272 -0.40 -2.55 -15.37
N ALA A 273 0.01 -1.65 -14.48
CA ALA A 273 1.37 -1.30 -14.11
C ALA A 273 2.00 -2.20 -13.03
N TYR A 274 1.20 -2.87 -12.19
CA TYR A 274 1.71 -3.66 -11.07
C TYR A 274 0.83 -4.88 -10.84
N MET A 275 1.47 -6.04 -10.74
CA MET A 275 0.83 -7.30 -10.40
C MET A 275 1.60 -7.98 -9.26
N PRO A 276 0.95 -8.27 -8.12
CA PRO A 276 1.59 -8.92 -6.99
C PRO A 276 2.15 -10.29 -7.36
N SER A 277 3.30 -10.68 -6.79
CA SER A 277 3.88 -12.02 -6.96
C SER A 277 2.93 -13.14 -6.57
N ASN A 278 2.03 -12.89 -5.63
CA ASN A 278 1.05 -13.88 -5.14
C ASN A 278 0.10 -14.35 -6.23
N THR A 279 -0.14 -13.57 -7.29
CA THR A 279 -0.93 -14.01 -8.45
C THR A 279 -0.32 -15.23 -9.15
N LEU A 280 1.02 -15.33 -9.20
CA LEU A 280 1.69 -16.52 -9.71
C LEU A 280 1.49 -17.72 -8.78
N LEU A 281 1.56 -17.51 -7.46
CA LEU A 281 1.29 -18.56 -6.48
C LEU A 281 -0.16 -19.06 -6.57
N MET A 282 -1.10 -18.16 -6.85
CA MET A 282 -2.51 -18.49 -7.07
C MET A 282 -2.70 -19.36 -8.32
N ASP A 283 -2.10 -19.01 -9.46
CA ASP A 283 -2.17 -19.85 -10.67
C ASP A 283 -1.62 -21.26 -10.42
N LEU A 284 -0.46 -21.33 -9.74
CA LEU A 284 0.17 -22.61 -9.38
C LEU A 284 -0.71 -23.41 -8.41
N TYR A 285 -1.33 -22.76 -7.42
CA TYR A 285 -2.25 -23.41 -6.50
C TYR A 285 -3.47 -23.99 -7.23
N LEU A 286 -4.04 -23.22 -8.16
CA LEU A 286 -5.18 -23.63 -8.99
C LEU A 286 -4.82 -24.70 -10.04
N GLY A 287 -3.52 -24.98 -10.24
CA GLY A 287 -3.06 -25.94 -11.25
C GLY A 287 -3.07 -25.39 -12.68
N ASP A 288 -3.27 -24.08 -12.85
CA ASP A 288 -3.26 -23.44 -14.16
C ASP A 288 -1.83 -23.07 -14.57
N LEU A 289 -1.06 -24.08 -14.98
CA LEU A 289 0.34 -23.90 -15.35
C LEU A 289 0.51 -23.09 -16.65
N GLY A 290 -0.52 -23.04 -17.50
CA GLY A 290 -0.55 -22.20 -18.70
C GLY A 290 -0.55 -20.72 -18.32
N SER A 291 -1.52 -20.32 -17.50
CA SER A 291 -1.59 -18.96 -16.96
C SER A 291 -0.35 -18.60 -16.15
N ALA A 292 0.17 -19.54 -15.33
CA ALA A 292 1.40 -19.33 -14.58
C ALA A 292 2.61 -18.99 -15.49
N LEU A 293 2.75 -19.69 -16.62
CA LEU A 293 3.82 -19.41 -17.60
C LEU A 293 3.64 -18.06 -18.29
N GLU A 294 2.41 -17.71 -18.68
CA GLU A 294 2.12 -16.38 -19.23
C GLU A 294 2.45 -15.29 -18.21
N ARG A 295 2.09 -15.51 -16.94
CA ARG A 295 2.29 -14.54 -15.85
C ARG A 295 3.76 -14.33 -15.52
N VAL A 296 4.58 -15.38 -15.48
CA VAL A 296 6.05 -15.24 -15.28
C VAL A 296 6.70 -14.39 -16.37
N ASN A 297 6.12 -14.34 -17.57
CA ASN A 297 6.60 -13.51 -18.66
C ASN A 297 5.99 -12.11 -18.69
N ASN A 298 4.98 -11.83 -17.86
CA ASN A 298 4.38 -10.51 -17.75
C ASN A 298 5.36 -9.52 -17.08
N PRO A 299 5.72 -8.40 -17.75
CA PRO A 299 6.61 -7.38 -17.18
C PRO A 299 6.07 -6.73 -15.90
N SER A 300 4.75 -6.61 -15.75
CA SER A 300 4.10 -6.01 -14.59
C SER A 300 4.13 -6.91 -13.35
N LEU A 301 4.41 -8.21 -13.50
CA LEU A 301 4.58 -9.13 -12.37
C LEU A 301 5.85 -8.78 -11.59
N GLN A 302 5.67 -8.46 -10.31
CA GLN A 302 6.79 -8.13 -9.42
C GLN A 302 7.47 -9.41 -8.91
N LEU A 303 8.72 -9.61 -9.32
CA LEU A 303 9.55 -10.75 -8.94
C LEU A 303 10.88 -10.25 -8.36
N TYR A 304 10.82 -9.68 -7.16
CA TYR A 304 12.00 -9.17 -6.48
C TYR A 304 12.90 -10.32 -5.99
N MET A 305 14.18 -10.31 -6.40
CA MET A 305 15.15 -11.37 -6.10
C MET A 305 14.80 -12.78 -6.60
N ILE A 306 13.82 -12.90 -7.49
CA ILE A 306 13.37 -14.16 -8.07
C ILE A 306 13.83 -14.30 -9.52
N SER A 307 14.38 -15.47 -9.87
CA SER A 307 14.83 -15.79 -11.22
C SER A 307 13.67 -16.23 -12.12
N ARG A 308 13.22 -15.33 -13.01
CA ARG A 308 12.25 -15.66 -14.08
C ARG A 308 12.67 -16.90 -14.87
N LYS A 309 13.96 -17.03 -15.19
CA LYS A 309 14.50 -18.17 -15.94
C LYS A 309 14.28 -19.49 -15.20
N THR A 310 14.48 -19.51 -13.88
CA THR A 310 14.26 -20.71 -13.08
C THR A 310 12.78 -21.07 -13.07
N LEU A 311 11.91 -20.08 -12.82
CA LEU A 311 10.47 -20.27 -12.80
C LEU A 311 9.93 -20.80 -14.13
N VAL A 312 10.25 -20.17 -15.26
CA VAL A 312 9.81 -20.64 -16.59
C VAL A 312 10.20 -22.10 -16.79
N ARG A 313 11.49 -22.44 -16.61
CA ARG A 313 12.00 -23.80 -16.81
C ARG A 313 11.25 -24.82 -15.95
N SER A 314 11.04 -24.51 -14.68
CA SER A 314 10.44 -25.45 -13.74
C SER A 314 8.93 -25.57 -13.93
N ILE A 315 8.22 -24.50 -14.26
CA ILE A 315 6.79 -24.55 -14.57
C ILE A 315 6.55 -25.27 -15.91
N GLU A 316 7.38 -25.06 -16.92
CA GLU A 316 7.34 -25.82 -18.18
C GLU A 316 7.52 -27.32 -17.94
N ALA A 317 8.50 -27.70 -17.09
CA ALA A 317 8.72 -29.10 -16.74
C ALA A 317 7.51 -29.70 -16.01
N LEU A 318 6.88 -28.96 -15.09
CA LEU A 318 5.66 -29.39 -14.41
C LEU A 318 4.47 -29.52 -15.37
N SER A 319 4.38 -28.65 -16.37
CA SER A 319 3.30 -28.65 -17.38
C SER A 319 3.31 -29.89 -18.27
N LEU A 320 4.45 -30.58 -18.35
CA LEU A 320 4.59 -31.84 -19.07
C LEU A 320 4.27 -33.08 -18.20
N GLY A 321 4.08 -32.88 -16.89
CA GLY A 321 3.86 -33.93 -15.91
C GLY A 321 2.41 -34.10 -15.47
N ASP A 322 2.21 -34.98 -14.48
CA ASP A 322 0.92 -35.20 -13.82
C ASP A 322 0.82 -34.37 -12.53
N LEU A 323 -0.27 -33.63 -12.38
CA LEU A 323 -0.54 -32.78 -11.21
C LEU A 323 -1.27 -33.53 -10.09
N GLU A 324 -1.69 -34.79 -10.29
CA GLU A 324 -2.33 -35.61 -9.25
C GLU A 324 -1.32 -36.31 -8.31
N THR A 325 -0.02 -36.02 -8.47
CA THR A 325 1.05 -36.60 -7.66
C THR A 325 1.04 -36.13 -6.21
N GLU A 326 1.54 -36.97 -5.29
CA GLU A 326 1.70 -36.58 -3.87
C GLU A 326 2.60 -35.35 -3.70
N ASP A 327 3.64 -35.23 -4.53
CA ASP A 327 4.52 -34.06 -4.54
C ASP A 327 3.75 -32.77 -4.87
N TYR A 328 2.83 -32.82 -5.83
CA TYR A 328 2.01 -31.65 -6.19
C TYR A 328 0.97 -31.32 -5.12
N LYS A 329 0.39 -32.33 -4.44
CA LYS A 329 -0.51 -32.09 -3.31
C LYS A 329 0.18 -31.37 -2.16
N TYR A 330 1.40 -31.79 -1.81
CA TYR A 330 2.20 -31.08 -0.81
C TYR A 330 2.61 -29.68 -1.27
N PHE A 331 2.81 -29.49 -2.58
CA PHE A 331 3.06 -28.18 -3.14
C PHE A 331 1.84 -27.27 -3.00
N GLN A 332 0.65 -27.74 -3.38
CA GLN A 332 -0.60 -27.02 -3.19
C GLN A 332 -0.86 -26.68 -1.73
N GLU A 333 -0.57 -27.59 -0.79
CA GLU A 333 -0.69 -27.32 0.65
C GLU A 333 0.25 -26.19 1.11
N ILE A 334 1.48 -26.15 0.61
CA ILE A 334 2.41 -25.04 0.90
C ILE A 334 1.86 -23.73 0.32
N LEU A 335 1.40 -23.74 -0.93
CA LEU A 335 0.87 -22.55 -1.58
C LEU A 335 -0.38 -22.02 -0.87
N GLU A 336 -1.29 -22.90 -0.45
CA GLU A 336 -2.48 -22.53 0.32
C GLU A 336 -2.09 -21.83 1.62
N LYS A 337 -1.12 -22.40 2.34
CA LYS A 337 -0.64 -21.85 3.61
C LYS A 337 0.12 -20.55 3.46
N GLU A 338 0.82 -20.37 2.34
CA GLU A 338 1.44 -19.09 2.01
C GLU A 338 0.37 -18.04 1.74
N LEU A 339 -0.60 -18.36 0.87
CA LEU A 339 -1.68 -17.46 0.47
C LEU A 339 -2.64 -17.12 1.62
N SER A 340 -2.77 -17.99 2.63
CA SER A 340 -3.55 -17.73 3.85
C SER A 340 -2.77 -16.99 4.95
N GLY A 341 -1.45 -16.82 4.78
CA GLY A 341 -0.56 -16.23 5.78
C GLY A 341 -0.16 -17.16 6.93
N GLU A 342 -0.50 -18.45 6.87
CA GLU A 342 -0.15 -19.45 7.89
C GLU A 342 1.35 -19.77 7.97
N LEU A 343 2.14 -19.43 6.94
CA LEU A 343 3.59 -19.67 6.92
C LEU A 343 4.41 -18.57 7.60
N ARG A 344 3.77 -17.52 8.14
CA ARG A 344 4.46 -16.42 8.81
C ARG A 344 4.98 -16.82 10.21
N GLY A 345 6.09 -16.21 10.61
CA GLY A 345 6.71 -16.43 11.91
C GLY A 345 7.42 -17.79 12.04
N GLU A 346 7.94 -18.08 13.24
CA GLU A 346 8.78 -19.25 13.46
C GLU A 346 8.02 -20.59 13.31
N GLU A 347 6.75 -20.64 13.74
CA GLU A 347 5.90 -21.82 13.59
C GLU A 347 5.58 -22.11 12.11
N GLY A 348 5.22 -21.06 11.36
CA GLY A 348 4.97 -21.15 9.93
C GLY A 348 6.21 -21.58 9.13
N LYS A 349 7.39 -21.08 9.52
CA LYS A 349 8.67 -21.51 8.96
C LYS A 349 8.96 -22.99 9.19
N GLN A 350 8.70 -23.49 10.39
CA GLN A 350 8.86 -24.91 10.70
C GLN A 350 7.88 -25.76 9.88
N LEU A 351 6.65 -25.28 9.70
CA LEU A 351 5.63 -25.93 8.87
C LEU A 351 6.06 -26.00 7.40
N PHE A 352 6.56 -24.90 6.83
CA PHE A 352 7.11 -24.87 5.46
C PHE A 352 8.19 -25.93 5.26
N TYR A 353 9.20 -25.98 6.14
CA TYR A 353 10.28 -26.96 6.01
C TYR A 353 9.83 -28.40 6.21
N LYS A 354 8.81 -28.63 7.07
CA LYS A 354 8.20 -29.95 7.25
C LYS A 354 7.54 -30.41 5.95
N LEU A 355 6.73 -29.57 5.31
CA LEU A 355 6.04 -29.90 4.06
C LEU A 355 7.02 -30.02 2.89
N ARG A 356 7.98 -29.09 2.76
CA ARG A 356 8.98 -29.09 1.68
C ARG A 356 9.83 -30.37 1.67
N LYS A 357 10.06 -31.01 2.83
CA LYS A 357 10.78 -32.29 2.93
C LYS A 357 10.03 -33.46 2.30
N MET A 358 8.70 -33.37 2.20
CA MET A 358 7.86 -34.42 1.62
C MET A 358 7.89 -34.39 0.09
N ILE A 359 8.18 -33.24 -0.51
CA ILE A 359 8.23 -33.04 -1.96
C ILE A 359 9.57 -33.55 -2.48
N MET A 360 9.59 -34.47 -3.45
CA MET A 360 10.81 -34.98 -4.09
C MET A 360 11.07 -34.39 -5.49
N ASN A 361 10.03 -33.93 -6.17
CA ASN A 361 10.10 -33.32 -7.49
C ASN A 361 11.07 -32.12 -7.50
N PRO A 362 12.12 -32.16 -8.35
CA PRO A 362 13.16 -31.13 -8.36
C PRO A 362 12.65 -29.78 -8.89
N ASP A 363 11.64 -29.76 -9.76
CA ASP A 363 11.09 -28.53 -10.34
C ASP A 363 10.16 -27.82 -9.36
N ILE A 364 9.34 -28.57 -8.60
CA ILE A 364 8.59 -28.00 -7.48
C ILE A 364 9.54 -27.40 -6.44
N ARG A 365 10.60 -28.13 -6.06
CA ARG A 365 11.61 -27.63 -5.12
C ARG A 365 12.28 -26.36 -5.62
N ALA A 366 12.59 -26.29 -6.92
CA ALA A 366 13.19 -25.11 -7.52
C ALA A 366 12.24 -23.90 -7.43
N ILE A 367 10.95 -24.07 -7.70
CA ILE A 367 9.96 -22.99 -7.53
C ILE A 367 9.89 -22.55 -6.07
N LEU A 368 9.79 -23.48 -5.13
CA LEU A 368 9.73 -23.17 -3.70
C LEU A 368 11.00 -22.47 -3.20
N ASP A 369 12.16 -22.79 -3.77
CA ASP A 369 13.43 -22.15 -3.40
C ASP A 369 13.51 -20.70 -3.90
N GLU A 370 12.93 -20.38 -5.06
CA GLU A 370 12.82 -18.99 -5.53
C GLU A 370 11.90 -18.16 -4.62
N PHE A 371 10.80 -18.74 -4.14
CA PHE A 371 9.84 -18.05 -3.27
C PHE A 371 10.20 -18.08 -1.78
N LYS A 372 11.23 -18.83 -1.40
CA LYS A 372 11.55 -19.11 0.00
C LYS A 372 11.73 -17.86 0.86
N GLU A 373 12.42 -16.84 0.34
CA GLU A 373 12.68 -15.59 1.08
C GLU A 373 11.47 -14.64 1.10
N ILE A 374 10.43 -14.93 0.31
CA ILE A 374 9.13 -14.23 0.39
C ILE A 374 8.21 -14.95 1.37
N ILE A 375 8.28 -16.28 1.38
CA ILE A 375 7.47 -17.15 2.26
C ILE A 375 7.92 -17.03 3.74
N LEU A 376 9.23 -16.97 3.99
CA LEU A 376 9.87 -17.03 5.31
C LEU A 376 10.49 -15.69 5.73
#